data_AF-G9GUM7-F1
#
_entry.id   AF-G9GUM7-F1
#
_cell.length_a   1.000
_cell.length_b   1.000
_cell.length_c   1.000
_cell.angle_alpha   90.00
_cell.angle_beta   90.00
_cell.angle_gamma   90.00
#
_symmetry.space_group_name_H-M   'P 1'
#
loop_
_entity.id
_entity.type
_entity.pdbx_description
1 polymer ?
#
loop_
_entity_poly.entity_id
_entity_poly.type
_entity_poly.pdbx_seq_one_letter_code
_entity_poly.pdbx_strand_id
1 'polypeptide(L)' 'FTGKPVDGYLANRIVGTRALCGALEQAQEK' A
#
# COMPACT_ATOMS: atom_id res chain seq x y z
N PHE A 1 8.30 -12.87 7.56
CA PHE A 1 8.52 -12.91 6.11
C PHE A 1 8.18 -14.31 5.62
N THR A 2 7.30 -14.48 4.64
CA THR A 2 6.79 -15.81 4.21
C THR A 2 7.63 -16.47 3.13
N GLY A 3 8.53 -15.73 2.47
CA GLY A 3 9.40 -16.23 1.40
C GLY A 3 8.69 -16.58 0.08
N LYS A 4 7.37 -16.35 0.00
CA LYS A 4 6.51 -16.61 -1.16
C LYS A 4 5.45 -15.49 -1.25
N PRO A 5 4.88 -15.21 -2.44
CA PRO A 5 3.78 -14.27 -2.59
C PRO A 5 2.65 -14.59 -1.63
N VAL A 6 2.10 -13.55 -0.99
CA VAL A 6 1.02 -13.69 -0.04
C VAL A 6 -0.29 -13.80 -0.81
N ASP A 7 -1.09 -14.81 -0.48
CA ASP A 7 -2.40 -15.02 -1.09
C ASP A 7 -3.28 -13.76 -0.94
N GLY A 8 -4.02 -13.43 -2.01
CA GLY A 8 -4.86 -12.22 -2.08
C GLY A 8 -4.16 -10.98 -2.64
N TYR A 9 -2.82 -10.93 -2.67
CA TYR A 9 -2.07 -9.86 -3.34
C TYR A 9 -1.74 -10.24 -4.78
N LEU A 10 -2.76 -10.12 -5.65
CA LEU A 10 -2.65 -10.48 -7.07
C LEU A 10 -1.82 -9.49 -7.91
N ALA A 11 -1.48 -8.34 -7.35
CA ALA A 11 -0.70 -7.31 -8.02
C ALA A 11 0.26 -6.63 -7.04
N ASN A 12 1.40 -6.18 -7.55
CA ASN A 12 2.38 -5.42 -6.80
C ASN A 12 1.94 -3.96 -6.68
N ARG A 13 0.93 -3.69 -5.85
CA ARG A 13 0.41 -2.35 -5.56
C ARG A 13 -0.11 -2.28 -4.13
N ILE A 14 -0.02 -1.09 -3.53
CA ILE A 14 -0.59 -0.80 -2.22
C ILE A 14 -2.08 -0.50 -2.40
N VAL A 15 -2.94 -1.18 -1.63
CA VAL A 15 -4.38 -0.95 -1.61
C VAL A 15 -4.76 -0.26 -0.31
N GLY A 16 -5.62 0.76 -0.37
CA GLY A 16 -5.94 1.61 0.77
C GLY A 16 -7.22 2.43 0.58
N THR A 17 -7.65 3.10 1.65
CA THR A 17 -8.75 4.07 1.56
C THR A 17 -8.25 5.39 0.97
N ARG A 18 -9.15 6.24 0.45
CA ARG A 18 -8.80 7.59 -0.01
C ARG A 18 -8.15 8.43 1.09
N ALA A 19 -8.56 8.23 2.35
CA ALA A 19 -7.96 8.89 3.50
C ALA A 19 -6.48 8.47 3.68
N LEU A 20 -6.17 7.18 3.50
CA LEU A 20 -4.78 6.70 3.53
C LEU A 20 -3.96 7.28 2.38
N CYS A 21 -4.53 7.36 1.16
CA CYS A 21 -3.86 8.00 0.02
C CYS A 21 -3.49 9.46 0.34
N GLY A 22 -4.44 10.27 0.83
CA GLY A 22 -4.16 11.67 1.18
C GLY A 22 -3.16 11.84 2.33
N ALA A 23 -3.16 10.93 3.31
CA ALA A 23 -2.16 10.95 4.37
C ALA A 23 -0.74 10.62 3.86
N LEU A 24 -0.63 9.69 2.91
CA LEU A 24 0.65 9.35 2.28
C LEU A 24 1.16 10.49 1.39
N GLU A 25 0.28 11.18 0.66
CA GLU A 25 0.63 12.37 -0.12
C GLU A 25 1.21 13.47 0.78
N GLN A 26 0.52 13.81 1.89
CA GLN A 26 1.04 14.79 2.86
C GLN A 26 2.37 14.36 3.50
N ALA A 27 2.55 13.06 3.74
CA ALA A 27 3.79 12.53 4.29
C ALA A 27 4.95 12.57 3.28
N GLN A 28 4.66 12.49 1.98
CA GLN A 28 5.66 12.56 0.91
C GLN A 28 6.13 14.00 0.65
N GLU A 29 5.29 15.00 0.92
CA GLU A 29 5.64 16.42 0.77
C GLU A 29 6.59 16.94 1.86
N LYS A 30 6.89 16.13 2.88
CA LYS A 30 7.87 16.42 3.95
C LYS A 30 9.21 15.75 3.71
#